data_AF-A0A539D315-F1
#
_entry.id   AF-A0A539D315-F1
#
_cell.length_a   1.000
_cell.length_b   1.000
_cell.length_c   1.000
_cell.angle_alpha   90.00
_cell.angle_beta   90.00
_cell.angle_gamma   90.00
#
_symmetry.space_group_name_H-M   'P 1'
#
loop_
_entity.id
_entity.type
_entity.pdbx_description
1 polymer ?
#
loop_
_entity_poly.entity_id
_entity_poly.type
_entity_poly.pdbx_seq_one_letter_code
_entity_poly.pdbx_strand_id
1 'polypeptide(L)'
;MRQDKAAVVIELARRMAASAEGLTLDEMARESGVGRRTAERMRDAVLALYPAAEEVSDPPTKRWRIRGGLSAFEQAPTTTELVELSKAAQGLRAAGESGRAAALEGLERKLKSAMRSTTLNRLAPDLEALVRAETIAVQAGPRPSADEAV
;
A
#
# COMPACT_ATOMS: atom_id res chain seq x y z
N MET A 1 -11.91 -3.22 17.64
CA MET A 1 -13.26 -3.56 17.13
C MET A 1 -14.18 -2.42 16.64
N ARG A 2 -13.79 -1.13 16.68
CA ARG A 2 -14.43 -0.05 15.89
C ARG A 2 -13.50 0.47 14.79
N GLN A 3 -12.22 0.62 15.10
CA GLN A 3 -11.18 1.01 14.14
C GLN A 3 -10.99 -0.04 13.04
N ASP A 4 -11.02 -1.34 13.37
CA ASP A 4 -10.93 -2.43 12.38
C ASP A 4 -12.01 -2.35 11.30
N LYS A 5 -13.23 -1.93 11.69
CA LYS A 5 -14.34 -1.78 10.73
C LYS A 5 -14.13 -0.58 9.79
N ALA A 6 -13.56 0.52 10.30
CA ALA A 6 -13.25 1.68 9.48
C ALA A 6 -12.10 1.38 8.50
N ALA A 7 -11.06 0.68 8.96
CA ALA A 7 -9.94 0.26 8.12
C ALA A 7 -10.41 -0.63 6.96
N VAL A 8 -11.29 -1.60 7.23
CA VAL A 8 -11.85 -2.49 6.21
C VAL A 8 -12.67 -1.73 5.15
N VAL A 9 -13.42 -0.70 5.53
CA VAL A 9 -14.20 0.12 4.59
C VAL A 9 -13.28 1.00 3.72
N ILE A 10 -12.25 1.60 4.31
CA ILE A 10 -11.24 2.38 3.56
C ILE A 10 -10.51 1.47 2.57
N GLU A 11 -10.17 0.25 2.97
CA GLU A 11 -9.51 -0.71 2.08
C GLU A 11 -10.40 -1.11 0.91
N LEU A 12 -11.69 -1.37 1.14
CA LEU A 12 -12.64 -1.60 0.04
C LEU A 12 -12.75 -0.38 -0.88
N ALA A 13 -12.79 0.83 -0.32
CA ALA A 13 -12.82 2.05 -1.12
C ALA A 13 -11.58 2.20 -2.02
N ARG A 14 -10.38 1.87 -1.52
CA ARG A 14 -9.14 1.86 -2.33
C ARG A 14 -9.26 0.90 -3.52
N ARG A 15 -9.81 -0.29 -3.31
CA ARG A 15 -10.01 -1.28 -4.39
C ARG A 15 -11.04 -0.82 -5.41
N MET A 16 -12.15 -0.25 -4.96
CA MET A 16 -13.16 0.34 -5.84
C MET A 16 -12.63 1.53 -6.65
N ALA A 17 -11.71 2.31 -6.09
CA ALA A 17 -11.06 3.42 -6.79
C ALA A 17 -9.96 2.94 -7.76
N ALA A 18 -9.35 1.79 -7.50
CA ALA A 18 -8.33 1.18 -8.36
C ALA A 18 -8.93 0.42 -9.57
N SER A 19 -10.22 0.11 -9.56
CA SER A 19 -10.91 -0.58 -10.66
C SER A 19 -11.63 0.38 -11.60
N ALA A 20 -11.23 0.37 -12.88
CA ALA A 20 -11.87 1.19 -13.92
C ALA A 20 -13.30 0.72 -14.24
N GLU A 21 -13.54 -0.59 -14.30
CA GLU A 21 -14.84 -1.21 -14.54
C GLU A 21 -15.70 -1.31 -13.26
N GLY A 22 -15.07 -1.23 -12.09
CA GLY A 22 -15.68 -1.46 -10.80
C GLY A 22 -15.69 -2.93 -10.40
N LEU A 23 -16.11 -3.19 -9.17
CA LEU A 23 -16.14 -4.51 -8.57
C LEU A 23 -17.58 -5.00 -8.41
N THR A 24 -17.81 -6.27 -8.65
CA THR A 24 -19.03 -6.98 -8.26
C THR A 24 -19.00 -7.31 -6.76
N LEU A 25 -20.16 -7.63 -6.18
CA LEU A 25 -20.23 -8.06 -4.77
C LEU A 25 -19.39 -9.31 -4.48
N ASP A 26 -19.28 -10.23 -5.44
CA ASP A 26 -18.51 -11.46 -5.27
C ASP A 26 -17.01 -11.19 -5.28
N GLU A 27 -16.55 -10.26 -6.13
CA GLU A 27 -15.16 -9.80 -6.12
C GLU A 27 -14.82 -9.09 -4.82
N MET A 28 -15.69 -8.19 -4.34
CA MET A 28 -15.51 -7.52 -3.06
C MET A 28 -15.42 -8.52 -1.89
N ALA A 29 -16.28 -9.54 -1.88
CA ALA A 29 -16.31 -10.59 -0.88
C ALA A 29 -15.01 -11.40 -0.90
N ARG A 30 -14.57 -11.85 -2.09
CA ARG A 30 -13.34 -12.62 -2.29
C ARG A 30 -12.11 -11.84 -1.85
N GLU A 31 -11.94 -10.62 -2.34
CA GLU A 31 -10.76 -9.80 -2.04
C GLU A 31 -10.69 -9.42 -0.56
N SER A 32 -11.85 -9.26 0.10
CA SER A 32 -11.92 -8.90 1.52
C SER A 32 -11.90 -10.12 2.45
N GLY A 33 -11.97 -11.34 1.91
CA GLY A 33 -12.04 -12.57 2.69
C GLY A 33 -13.31 -12.69 3.54
N VAL A 34 -14.44 -12.15 3.06
CA VAL A 34 -15.72 -12.11 3.81
C VAL A 34 -16.85 -12.74 3.02
N GLY A 35 -17.95 -13.09 3.71
CA GLY A 35 -19.17 -13.54 3.06
C GLY A 35 -19.91 -12.40 2.33
N ARG A 36 -20.73 -12.76 1.34
CA ARG A 36 -21.46 -11.82 0.47
C ARG A 36 -22.24 -10.73 1.23
N ARG A 37 -22.99 -11.11 2.27
CA ARG A 37 -23.77 -10.16 3.08
C ARG A 37 -22.89 -9.14 3.81
N THR A 38 -21.67 -9.52 4.19
CA THR A 38 -20.70 -8.59 4.79
C THR A 38 -20.16 -7.65 3.73
N ALA A 39 -19.86 -8.14 2.52
CA ALA A 39 -19.44 -7.32 1.39
C ALA A 39 -20.52 -6.30 0.99
N GLU A 40 -21.80 -6.69 0.96
CA GLU A 40 -22.93 -5.77 0.73
C GLU A 40 -22.96 -4.64 1.76
N ARG A 41 -22.83 -4.97 3.06
CA ARG A 41 -22.78 -3.97 4.12
C ARG A 41 -21.55 -3.07 4.03
N MET A 42 -20.41 -3.62 3.64
CA MET A 42 -19.18 -2.84 3.41
C MET A 42 -19.37 -1.89 2.24
N ARG A 43 -19.92 -2.35 1.12
CA ARG A 43 -20.29 -1.52 -0.04
C ARG A 43 -21.23 -0.40 0.39
N ASP A 44 -22.28 -0.69 1.15
CA ASP A 44 -23.24 0.34 1.60
C ASP A 44 -22.56 1.40 2.47
N ALA A 45 -21.60 0.99 3.32
CA ALA A 45 -20.78 1.92 4.09
C ALA A 45 -19.88 2.78 3.19
N VAL A 46 -19.29 2.21 2.13
CA VAL A 46 -18.53 2.97 1.13
C VAL A 46 -19.44 3.98 0.43
N LEU A 47 -20.60 3.56 -0.08
CA LEU A 47 -21.55 4.46 -0.75
C LEU A 47 -22.00 5.62 0.14
N ALA A 48 -22.12 5.39 1.45
CA ALA A 48 -22.46 6.44 2.41
C ALA A 48 -21.31 7.44 2.68
N LEU A 49 -20.05 7.02 2.54
CA LEU A 49 -18.87 7.83 2.85
C LEU A 49 -18.25 8.50 1.62
N TYR A 50 -18.43 7.92 0.43
CA TYR A 50 -17.77 8.32 -0.80
C TYR A 50 -18.81 8.76 -1.85
N PRO A 51 -19.16 10.06 -1.94
CA PRO A 51 -20.14 10.55 -2.91
C PRO A 51 -19.80 10.28 -4.38
N ALA A 52 -18.52 10.08 -4.70
CA ALA A 52 -18.06 9.72 -6.04
C ALA A 52 -18.12 8.21 -6.33
N ALA A 53 -18.59 7.41 -5.36
CA ALA A 53 -18.89 6.01 -5.56
C ALA A 53 -20.18 5.87 -6.37
N GLU A 54 -20.12 5.12 -7.46
CA GLU A 54 -21.25 4.90 -8.36
C GLU A 54 -21.50 3.42 -8.60
N GLU A 55 -22.78 3.07 -8.77
CA GLU A 55 -23.18 1.80 -9.35
C GLU A 55 -23.05 1.91 -10.88
N VAL A 56 -22.30 0.98 -11.47
CA VAL A 56 -22.19 0.80 -12.91
C VAL A 56 -23.12 -0.34 -13.30
N SER A 57 -24.10 -0.03 -14.14
CA SER A 57 -24.96 -1.04 -14.74
C SER A 57 -24.17 -1.80 -15.80
N ASP A 58 -23.67 -2.98 -15.45
CA ASP A 58 -22.90 -3.87 -16.31
C ASP A 58 -23.60 -5.26 -16.44
N PRO A 59 -24.61 -5.41 -17.31
CA PRO A 59 -25.35 -6.67 -17.41
C PRO A 59 -24.41 -7.86 -17.68
N PRO A 60 -24.53 -8.99 -16.96
CA PRO A 60 -25.64 -9.37 -16.07
C PRO A 60 -25.46 -9.00 -14.58
N THR A 61 -24.33 -8.40 -14.17
CA THR A 61 -23.98 -8.17 -12.77
C THR A 61 -23.69 -6.71 -12.45
N LYS A 62 -24.36 -6.15 -11.44
CA LYS A 62 -24.02 -4.81 -10.95
C LYS A 62 -22.57 -4.71 -10.49
N ARG A 63 -21.92 -3.60 -10.83
CA ARG A 63 -20.58 -3.25 -10.38
C ARG A 63 -20.60 -1.92 -9.64
N TRP A 64 -19.61 -1.70 -8.79
CA TRP A 64 -19.42 -0.42 -8.11
C TRP A 64 -17.97 0.04 -8.21
N ARG A 65 -17.77 1.33 -8.48
CA ARG A 65 -16.44 1.96 -8.52
C ARG A 65 -16.47 3.34 -7.86
N ILE A 66 -15.29 3.88 -7.57
CA ILE A 66 -15.15 5.29 -7.16
C ILE A 66 -14.44 6.05 -8.27
N ARG A 67 -15.12 7.03 -8.86
CA ARG A 67 -14.50 7.91 -9.87
C ARG A 67 -13.74 9.05 -9.21
N GLY A 68 -12.68 9.53 -9.88
CA GLY A 68 -11.91 10.70 -9.42
C GLY A 68 -10.88 10.40 -8.33
N GLY A 69 -10.75 9.14 -7.91
CA GLY A 69 -9.78 8.70 -6.90
C GLY A 69 -10.18 9.07 -5.47
N LEU A 70 -9.28 8.80 -4.53
CA LEU A 70 -9.46 9.04 -3.09
C LEU A 70 -8.63 10.24 -2.61
N SER A 71 -8.93 10.77 -1.44
CA SER A 71 -8.13 11.86 -0.87
C SER A 71 -6.71 11.41 -0.49
N ALA A 72 -5.78 12.37 -0.41
CA ALA A 72 -4.39 12.07 -0.03
C ALA A 72 -4.26 11.41 1.37
N PHE A 73 -5.21 11.68 2.28
CA PHE A 73 -5.25 11.00 3.59
C PHE A 73 -5.63 9.53 3.45
N GLU A 74 -6.65 9.26 2.64
CA GLU A 74 -7.16 7.91 2.37
C GLU A 74 -6.27 7.11 1.43
N GLN A 75 -5.26 7.74 0.83
CA GLN A 75 -4.24 7.09 0.01
C GLN A 75 -2.86 7.11 0.64
N ALA A 76 -2.70 7.70 1.83
CA ALA A 76 -1.40 7.87 2.46
C ALA A 76 -0.72 6.50 2.63
N PRO A 77 0.51 6.32 2.11
CA PRO A 77 1.27 5.11 2.34
C PRO A 77 1.72 5.04 3.80
N THR A 78 1.81 3.83 4.32
CA THR A 78 2.37 3.54 5.64
C THR A 78 3.90 3.63 5.61
N THR A 79 4.52 3.76 6.78
CA THR A 79 5.99 3.71 6.91
C THR A 79 6.54 2.42 6.32
N THR A 80 5.91 1.28 6.65
CA THR A 80 6.34 -0.05 6.18
C THR A 80 6.31 -0.14 4.66
N GLU A 81 5.24 0.32 4.00
CA GLU A 81 5.16 0.31 2.53
C GLU A 81 6.27 1.15 1.87
N LEU A 82 6.60 2.32 2.45
CA LEU A 82 7.68 3.16 1.94
C LEU A 82 9.06 2.54 2.14
N VAL A 83 9.29 1.89 3.30
CA VAL A 83 10.54 1.17 3.59
C VAL A 83 10.72 0.02 2.60
N GLU A 84 9.70 -0.82 2.43
CA GLU A 84 9.75 -1.96 1.52
C GLU A 84 9.93 -1.53 0.05
N LEU A 85 9.32 -0.42 -0.36
CA LEU A 85 9.55 0.16 -1.68
C LEU A 85 11.01 0.60 -1.88
N SER A 86 11.60 1.27 -0.88
CA SER A 86 12.99 1.73 -0.92
C SER A 86 13.96 0.55 -0.97
N LYS A 87 13.74 -0.48 -0.15
CA LYS A 87 14.51 -1.72 -0.16
C LYS A 87 14.46 -2.44 -1.49
N ALA A 88 13.27 -2.59 -2.07
CA ALA A 88 13.11 -3.23 -3.37
C ALA A 88 13.93 -2.51 -4.44
N ALA A 89 13.94 -1.17 -4.42
CA ALA A 89 14.77 -0.37 -5.31
C ALA A 89 16.29 -0.59 -5.09
N GLN A 90 16.73 -0.60 -3.82
CA GLN A 90 18.14 -0.84 -3.47
C GLN A 90 18.60 -2.25 -3.87
N GLY A 91 17.77 -3.27 -3.62
CA GLY A 91 18.03 -4.64 -4.03
C GLY A 91 18.17 -4.78 -5.55
N LEU A 92 17.31 -4.11 -6.33
CA LEU A 92 17.42 -4.05 -7.79
C LEU A 92 18.72 -3.36 -8.23
N ARG A 93 19.15 -2.29 -7.56
CA ARG A 93 20.45 -1.66 -7.86
C ARG A 93 21.61 -2.60 -7.62
N ALA A 94 21.62 -3.28 -6.47
CA ALA A 94 22.67 -4.24 -6.13
C ALA A 94 22.72 -5.40 -7.13
N ALA A 95 21.57 -5.79 -7.70
CA ALA A 95 21.46 -6.79 -8.76
C ALA A 95 21.81 -6.28 -10.18
N GLY A 96 22.17 -5.01 -10.34
CA GLY A 96 22.50 -4.41 -11.65
C GLY A 96 21.29 -3.94 -12.46
N GLU A 97 20.07 -4.08 -11.95
CA GLU A 97 18.80 -3.71 -12.61
C GLU A 97 18.48 -2.21 -12.46
N SER A 98 19.43 -1.35 -12.84
CA SER A 98 19.40 0.10 -12.59
C SER A 98 18.13 0.80 -13.12
N GLY A 99 17.62 0.37 -14.27
CA GLY A 99 16.38 0.93 -14.84
C GLY A 99 15.14 0.63 -14.01
N ARG A 100 15.03 -0.60 -13.48
CA ARG A 100 13.91 -1.00 -12.60
C ARG A 100 13.99 -0.30 -11.25
N ALA A 101 15.20 -0.19 -10.69
CA ALA A 101 15.44 0.56 -9.47
C ALA A 101 15.02 2.04 -9.62
N ALA A 102 15.43 2.69 -10.71
CA ALA A 102 15.09 4.09 -10.98
C ALA A 102 13.57 4.31 -11.10
N ALA A 103 12.82 3.34 -11.62
CA ALA A 103 11.36 3.39 -11.68
C ALA A 103 10.73 3.38 -10.28
N LEU A 104 11.19 2.50 -9.38
CA LEU A 104 10.69 2.43 -8.00
C LEU A 104 11.08 3.67 -7.19
N GLU A 105 12.31 4.15 -7.31
CA GLU A 105 12.75 5.42 -6.70
C GLU A 105 11.90 6.61 -7.21
N GLY A 106 11.54 6.59 -8.49
CA GLY A 106 10.64 7.57 -9.09
C GLY A 106 9.23 7.53 -8.50
N LEU A 107 8.68 6.34 -8.27
CA LEU A 107 7.41 6.17 -7.59
C LEU A 107 7.48 6.66 -6.14
N GLU A 108 8.53 6.30 -5.39
CA GLU A 108 8.74 6.73 -4.02
C GLU A 108 8.77 8.27 -3.91
N ARG A 109 9.47 8.95 -4.83
CA ARG A 109 9.47 10.43 -4.90
C ARG A 109 8.07 11.01 -5.12
N LYS A 110 7.29 10.42 -6.04
CA LYS A 110 5.92 10.88 -6.31
C LYS A 110 5.03 10.69 -5.07
N LEU A 111 5.09 9.53 -4.43
CA LEU A 111 4.35 9.25 -3.21
C LEU A 111 4.69 10.25 -2.11
N LYS A 112 5.99 10.47 -1.85
CA LYS A 112 6.43 11.48 -0.86
C LYS A 112 5.92 12.87 -1.23
N SER A 113 5.99 13.29 -2.49
CA SER A 113 5.52 14.61 -2.91
C SER A 113 4.01 14.82 -2.81
N ALA A 114 3.22 13.75 -2.89
CA ALA A 114 1.77 13.80 -2.75
C ALA A 114 1.31 13.84 -1.27
N MET A 115 2.21 13.57 -0.32
CA MET A 115 1.92 13.60 1.10
C MET A 115 2.04 15.02 1.67
N ARG A 116 1.23 15.34 2.67
CA ARG A 116 1.40 16.58 3.43
C ARG A 116 2.74 16.59 4.15
N SER A 117 3.43 17.73 4.16
CA SER A 117 4.74 17.91 4.81
C SER A 117 4.74 17.49 6.29
N THR A 118 3.64 17.73 7.01
CA THR A 118 3.49 17.31 8.42
C THR A 118 3.47 15.79 8.59
N THR A 119 2.86 15.05 7.66
CA THR A 119 2.86 13.58 7.66
C THR A 119 4.25 13.05 7.32
N LEU A 120 4.92 13.62 6.32
CA LEU A 120 6.29 13.24 5.96
C LEU A 120 7.26 13.45 7.12
N ASN A 121 7.19 14.61 7.78
CA ASN A 121 8.08 14.94 8.89
C ASN A 121 7.88 14.00 10.10
N ARG A 122 6.67 13.46 10.28
CA ARG A 122 6.42 12.43 11.32
C ARG A 122 6.98 11.07 10.95
N LEU A 123 6.98 10.70 9.67
CA LEU A 123 7.43 9.38 9.21
C LEU A 123 8.94 9.32 8.95
N ALA A 124 9.59 10.46 8.71
CA ALA A 124 11.01 10.52 8.37
C ALA A 124 11.93 9.88 9.43
N PRO A 125 11.78 10.14 10.74
CA PRO A 125 12.61 9.50 11.77
C PRO A 125 12.48 7.97 11.77
N ASP A 126 11.25 7.45 11.63
CA ASP A 126 10.98 6.02 11.62
C ASP A 126 11.58 5.34 10.36
N LEU A 127 11.45 6.01 9.21
CA LEU A 127 12.05 5.56 7.95
C LEU A 127 13.58 5.49 8.06
N GLU A 128 14.22 6.53 8.62
CA GLU A 128 15.65 6.54 8.85
C GLU A 128 16.10 5.46 9.85
N ALA A 129 15.34 5.26 10.92
CA ALA A 129 15.65 4.25 11.92
C ALA A 129 15.60 2.83 11.32
N LEU A 130 14.58 2.52 10.52
CA LEU A 130 14.42 1.23 9.86
C LEU A 130 15.55 0.95 8.86
N VAL A 131 15.90 1.94 8.02
CA VAL A 131 17.01 1.81 7.06
C VAL A 131 18.36 1.62 7.77
N ARG A 132 18.61 2.33 8.88
CA ARG A 132 19.84 2.17 9.68
C ARG A 132 19.91 0.79 10.32
N ALA A 133 18.82 0.33 10.94
CA ALA A 133 18.78 -0.98 11.61
C ALA A 133 19.12 -2.12 10.63
N GLU A 134 18.66 -2.03 9.40
CA GLU A 134 18.95 -3.03 8.37
C GLU A 134 20.38 -2.96 7.84
N THR A 135 20.93 -1.76 7.70
CA THR A 135 22.35 -1.59 7.33
C THR A 135 23.27 -2.23 8.37
N ILE A 136 22.92 -2.11 9.65
CA ILE A 136 23.63 -2.77 10.76
C ILE A 136 23.47 -4.30 10.69
N ALA A 137 22.28 -4.80 10.40
CA ALA A 137 22.02 -6.23 10.25
C ALA A 137 22.77 -6.85 9.04
N VAL A 138 22.88 -6.13 7.93
CA VAL A 138 23.62 -6.57 6.72
C VAL A 138 25.15 -6.55 6.96
N GLN A 139 25.67 -5.60 7.75
CA GLN A 139 27.11 -5.53 8.09
C GLN A 139 27.55 -6.63 9.06
N ALA A 140 26.64 -7.23 9.84
CA ALA A 140 26.92 -8.30 10.79
C ALA A 140 27.01 -9.70 10.13
N GLY A 141 27.61 -9.80 8.93
CA GLY A 141 27.95 -11.08 8.31
C GLY A 141 29.19 -11.74 8.97
N PRO A 142 29.31 -13.08 8.97
CA PRO A 142 30.36 -13.77 9.71
C PRO A 142 31.74 -13.43 9.13
N ARG A 143 32.63 -12.91 9.98
CA ARG A 143 34.07 -12.87 9.67
C ARG A 143 34.67 -14.19 10.16
N PRO A 144 35.13 -15.10 9.27
CA PRO A 144 35.99 -16.19 9.69
C PRO A 144 37.35 -15.58 10.04
N SER A 145 37.73 -15.59 11.32
CA SER A 145 39.12 -15.40 11.70
C SER A 145 39.86 -16.74 11.56
N ALA A 146 40.96 -16.66 10.83
CA ALA A 146 41.83 -17.73 10.38
C ALA A 146 42.25 -18.74 11.46
N ASP A 147 42.30 -19.99 11.02
CA ASP A 147 43.32 -21.03 11.28
C ASP A 147 44.39 -20.67 12.34
N GLU A 148 44.31 -21.32 13.50
CA GLU A 148 45.39 -21.33 14.50
C GLU A 148 46.13 -22.66 14.36
N ALA A 149 47.12 -22.68 13.47
CA ALA A 149 48.12 -23.73 13.44
C ALA A 149 49.23 -23.36 14.45
N VAL A 150 49.20 -24.00 15.63
CA VAL A 150 50.37 -24.27 16.48
C VAL A 150 50.24 -25.65 17.08
#